data_AF-A0A9D6LPG9-F1
#
_entry.id   AF-A0A9D6LPG9-F1
#
_cell.length_a   1.000
_cell.length_b   1.000
_cell.length_c   1.000
_cell.angle_alpha   90.00
_cell.angle_beta   90.00
_cell.angle_gamma   90.00
#
_symmetry.space_group_name_H-M   'P 1'
#
loop_
_entity.id
_entity.type
_entity.pdbx_description
1 polymer ?
#
loop_
_entity_poly.entity_id
_entity_poly.type
_entity_poly.pdbx_seq_one_letter_code
_entity_poly.pdbx_strand_id
1 'polypeptide(L)'
;MKMGPQFFGGVIGALAVSAMTGLVGCGQMMTPSGRTTGDISAPQNAPLDFKLFFISYRDGTRELYVMDPDGSHQTRLTRNMGQVDYAVASPDEKRAVYVTDGTGNREIYRINVDGSDRVRLTTNNADDYAPRWSPDGKRIVFISERDGNAELYMMNADGTDQTRLTRTAGMEDDPQWLPHGNKIAFTSNRDGNEEIYVMDPDGSHQTNLTKNPAEDWNPFWSPDGTRIGFVSTRDGNREIYAMNSDGSDPMNLTRNPADDGSGMFTWSSDGRVLPFVTNRNGKREIFIMNADGSIPRDLTNTPNADEDDPVWLPDGRILFLTDRDGNWELYAMNRDGSGVTNLTNNPADDTRGIRLYPGR
;
A
#
# COMPACT_ATOMS: atom_id res chain seq x y z
N MET A 1 49.42 10.71 -60.81
CA MET A 1 48.59 11.95 -60.89
C MET A 1 48.72 12.63 -59.54
N LYS A 2 49.53 13.71 -59.43
CA LYS A 2 49.12 15.12 -59.60
C LYS A 2 47.95 15.44 -58.67
N MET A 3 48.16 16.13 -57.55
CA MET A 3 48.40 17.58 -57.35
C MET A 3 47.16 18.11 -56.60
N GLY A 4 47.38 18.77 -55.44
CA GLY A 4 46.40 19.75 -54.90
C GLY A 4 46.47 21.04 -55.74
N PRO A 5 46.40 22.25 -55.15
CA PRO A 5 45.84 22.70 -53.86
C PRO A 5 44.96 23.96 -54.06
N GLN A 6 44.53 24.64 -52.98
CA GLN A 6 44.58 26.11 -52.82
C GLN A 6 43.91 26.49 -51.46
N PHE A 7 44.64 27.00 -50.46
CA PHE A 7 45.16 28.38 -50.29
C PHE A 7 44.03 29.38 -49.95
N PHE A 8 44.13 30.41 -49.09
CA PHE A 8 45.17 31.11 -48.30
C PHE A 8 44.41 31.70 -47.08
N GLY A 9 45.00 31.85 -45.89
CA GLY A 9 45.92 32.93 -45.51
C GLY A 9 45.34 33.63 -44.28
N GLY A 10 45.98 33.54 -43.11
CA GLY A 10 46.87 34.59 -42.62
C GLY A 10 46.19 35.30 -41.42
N VAL A 11 46.82 35.86 -40.39
CA VAL A 11 48.21 36.27 -40.13
C VAL A 11 48.26 36.69 -38.64
N ILE A 12 49.31 36.23 -37.94
CA ILE A 12 50.14 36.88 -36.88
C ILE A 12 49.48 37.43 -35.60
N GLY A 13 50.10 37.08 -34.46
CA GLY A 13 50.00 37.82 -33.20
C GLY A 13 50.62 37.07 -32.02
N ALA A 14 51.91 37.28 -31.78
CA ALA A 14 52.72 36.63 -30.76
C ALA A 14 52.80 37.40 -29.43
N LEU A 15 53.34 36.72 -28.40
CA LEU A 15 53.88 37.21 -27.12
C LEU A 15 52.86 37.82 -26.13
N ALA A 16 53.04 37.83 -24.82
CA ALA A 16 53.76 37.05 -23.80
C ALA A 16 53.40 37.74 -22.46
N VAL A 17 53.81 37.14 -21.33
CA VAL A 17 54.09 37.80 -20.04
C VAL A 17 52.92 37.92 -19.02
N SER A 18 53.02 37.05 -18.01
CA SER A 18 53.06 37.34 -16.56
C SER A 18 51.82 37.80 -15.77
N ALA A 19 51.55 36.96 -14.76
CA ALA A 19 51.33 37.27 -13.34
C ALA A 19 50.05 37.98 -12.84
N MET A 20 49.45 37.24 -11.90
CA MET A 20 48.98 37.64 -10.57
C MET A 20 47.65 38.39 -10.38
N THR A 21 46.89 37.77 -9.46
CA THR A 21 46.09 38.35 -8.37
C THR A 21 44.76 39.05 -8.69
N GLY A 22 43.77 38.72 -7.85
CA GLY A 22 42.84 39.73 -7.34
C GLY A 22 41.38 39.61 -7.77
N LEU A 23 40.65 38.80 -7.02
CA LEU A 23 39.30 38.99 -6.48
C LEU A 23 38.45 40.24 -6.88
N VAL A 24 37.14 39.93 -7.02
CA VAL A 24 35.89 40.72 -6.88
C VAL A 24 35.38 41.51 -8.09
N GLY A 25 34.13 41.20 -8.48
CA GLY A 25 33.19 42.22 -8.96
C GLY A 25 32.29 41.82 -10.13
N CYS A 26 31.10 41.32 -9.79
CA CYS A 26 29.83 41.39 -10.54
C CYS A 26 29.87 41.76 -12.04
N GLY A 27 29.47 40.80 -12.88
CA GLY A 27 28.99 41.03 -14.24
C GLY A 27 28.12 39.86 -14.68
N GLN A 28 26.80 40.01 -14.61
CA GLN A 28 25.88 39.08 -15.25
C GLN A 28 26.14 39.09 -16.77
N MET A 29 26.51 37.94 -17.33
CA MET A 29 26.26 37.62 -18.73
C MET A 29 25.42 36.35 -18.75
N MET A 30 24.16 36.50 -19.16
CA MET A 30 23.32 35.39 -19.57
C MET A 30 23.86 34.81 -20.87
N THR A 31 24.11 33.51 -20.90
CA THR A 31 24.12 32.72 -22.15
C THR A 31 23.09 31.59 -22.03
N PRO A 32 22.44 31.21 -23.14
CA PRO A 32 21.38 30.21 -23.11
C PRO A 32 21.97 28.80 -23.12
N SER A 33 21.32 27.88 -22.41
CA SER A 33 21.63 26.45 -22.28
C SER A 33 22.86 26.09 -21.45
N GLY A 34 22.64 26.03 -20.12
CA GLY A 34 23.53 25.37 -19.17
C GLY A 34 22.70 24.50 -18.22
N ARG A 35 22.47 23.24 -18.56
CA ARG A 35 22.22 22.22 -17.52
C ARG A 35 23.59 21.90 -16.91
N THR A 36 23.94 22.60 -15.85
CA THR A 36 24.93 22.10 -14.90
C THR A 36 24.33 20.90 -14.19
N THR A 37 25.14 19.85 -14.03
CA THR A 37 24.84 18.67 -13.22
C THR A 37 24.54 19.13 -11.80
N GLY A 38 23.25 19.22 -11.47
CA GLY A 38 22.77 19.49 -10.14
C GLY A 38 23.10 18.30 -9.24
N ASP A 39 23.94 18.59 -8.27
CA ASP A 39 24.25 17.78 -7.11
C ASP A 39 22.93 17.28 -6.47
N ILE A 40 22.70 15.96 -6.50
CA ILE A 40 21.57 15.28 -5.88
C ILE A 40 21.89 15.01 -4.41
N SER A 41 22.11 16.07 -3.63
CA SER A 41 21.91 16.00 -2.18
C SER A 41 20.54 16.58 -1.87
N ALA A 42 19.51 15.72 -1.90
CA ALA A 42 18.26 16.04 -1.24
C ALA A 42 18.55 16.32 0.24
N PRO A 43 17.95 17.36 0.86
CA PRO A 43 18.12 17.58 2.28
C PRO A 43 17.50 16.38 3.02
N GLN A 44 18.33 15.60 3.72
CA GLN A 44 17.91 14.40 4.49
C GLN A 44 16.91 14.70 5.63
N ASN A 45 16.52 15.96 5.84
CA ASN A 45 15.80 16.43 7.03
C ASN A 45 14.49 17.16 6.74
N ALA A 46 13.91 17.04 5.54
CA ALA A 46 12.52 17.46 5.36
C ALA A 46 11.61 16.44 6.08
N PRO A 47 10.72 16.86 7.00
CA PRO A 47 9.80 15.92 7.64
C PRO A 47 8.96 15.23 6.57
N LEU A 48 8.86 13.91 6.67
CA LEU A 48 7.89 13.16 5.88
C LEU A 48 6.49 13.57 6.37
N ASP A 49 5.68 14.17 5.49
CA ASP A 49 4.38 14.77 5.83
C ASP A 49 3.25 13.73 5.81
N PHE A 50 3.49 12.56 6.43
CA PHE A 50 2.48 11.52 6.62
C PHE A 50 2.68 10.83 7.98
N LYS A 51 1.66 10.12 8.45
CA LYS A 51 1.71 9.36 9.71
C LYS A 51 1.43 7.89 9.46
N LEU A 52 2.00 7.03 10.31
CA LEU A 52 1.78 5.58 10.28
C LEU A 52 0.90 5.18 11.44
N PHE A 53 -0.22 4.50 11.17
CA PHE A 53 -1.09 3.91 12.18
C PHE A 53 -0.72 2.44 12.42
N PHE A 54 -0.73 1.95 13.64
CA PHE A 54 -0.45 0.54 13.88
C PHE A 54 -1.12 0.04 15.15
N ILE A 55 -1.26 -1.27 15.25
CA ILE A 55 -1.87 -1.92 16.39
C ILE A 55 -0.74 -2.52 17.22
N SER A 56 -0.72 -2.25 18.51
CA SER A 56 0.34 -2.71 19.40
C SER A 56 -0.25 -3.34 20.65
N TYR A 57 0.36 -4.44 21.12
CA TYR A 57 -0.02 -5.10 22.36
C TYR A 57 0.78 -4.62 23.59
N ARG A 58 1.63 -3.59 23.45
CA ARG A 58 2.56 -3.14 24.49
C ARG A 58 1.93 -2.75 25.83
N ASP A 59 0.63 -2.43 25.83
CA ASP A 59 -0.12 -2.02 27.02
C ASP A 59 -1.07 -3.12 27.53
N GLY A 60 -0.84 -4.39 27.16
CA GLY A 60 -1.61 -5.56 27.61
C GLY A 60 -2.96 -5.76 26.92
N THR A 61 -3.29 -4.91 25.96
CA THR A 61 -4.46 -4.98 25.07
C THR A 61 -4.03 -4.50 23.69
N ARG A 62 -4.66 -4.99 22.61
CA ARG A 62 -4.39 -4.50 21.26
C ARG A 62 -5.00 -3.11 21.09
N GLU A 63 -4.15 -2.13 20.86
CA GLU A 63 -4.54 -0.72 20.83
C GLU A 63 -3.97 -0.02 19.61
N LEU A 64 -4.67 1.00 19.11
CA LEU A 64 -4.24 1.81 17.98
C LEU A 64 -3.21 2.85 18.43
N TYR A 65 -2.11 2.91 17.71
CA TYR A 65 -1.04 3.89 17.83
C TYR A 65 -0.83 4.62 16.51
N VAL A 66 -0.17 5.76 16.59
CA VAL A 66 0.32 6.53 15.47
C VAL A 66 1.79 6.86 15.67
N MET A 67 2.58 6.92 14.60
CA MET A 67 3.98 7.35 14.63
C MET A 67 4.37 8.15 13.40
N ASP A 68 5.51 8.83 13.48
CA ASP A 68 6.17 9.37 12.30
C ASP A 68 6.75 8.26 11.43
N PRO A 69 6.97 8.49 10.14
CA PRO A 69 7.43 7.45 9.22
C PRO A 69 8.84 6.93 9.50
N ASP A 70 9.61 7.64 10.33
CA ASP A 70 10.91 7.23 10.83
C ASP A 70 10.83 6.38 12.12
N GLY A 71 9.62 6.10 12.62
CA GLY A 71 9.38 5.35 13.86
C GLY A 71 9.36 6.22 15.12
N SER A 72 9.62 7.53 15.00
CA SER A 72 9.58 8.46 16.12
C SER A 72 8.15 8.89 16.48
N HIS A 73 8.01 9.60 17.60
CA HIS A 73 6.72 10.14 18.10
C HIS A 73 5.57 9.13 18.19
N GLN A 74 5.87 7.88 18.53
CA GLN A 74 4.84 6.86 18.75
C GLN A 74 3.88 7.28 19.87
N THR A 75 2.60 7.39 19.53
CA THR A 75 1.55 7.89 20.42
C THR A 75 0.36 6.94 20.39
N ARG A 76 -0.13 6.54 21.57
CA ARG A 76 -1.34 5.72 21.70
C ARG A 76 -2.60 6.56 21.46
N LEU A 77 -3.49 6.09 20.60
CA LEU A 77 -4.76 6.75 20.26
C LEU A 77 -5.96 6.15 20.99
N THR A 78 -5.98 4.84 21.26
CA THR A 78 -7.10 4.15 21.95
C THR A 78 -6.67 3.63 23.33
N ARG A 79 -7.61 3.56 24.29
CA ARG A 79 -7.34 3.04 25.65
C ARG A 79 -8.53 2.29 26.22
N ASN A 80 -8.34 1.03 26.60
CA ASN A 80 -9.32 0.17 27.27
C ASN A 80 -10.64 0.07 26.49
N MET A 81 -10.54 -0.09 25.16
CA MET A 81 -11.69 -0.08 24.25
C MET A 81 -12.07 -1.47 23.75
N GLY A 82 -11.62 -2.53 24.41
CA GLY A 82 -11.58 -3.87 23.83
C GLY A 82 -10.30 -4.07 23.03
N GLN A 83 -10.30 -5.08 22.18
CA GLN A 83 -9.22 -5.37 21.24
C GLN A 83 -9.45 -4.58 19.95
N VAL A 84 -8.48 -3.76 19.56
CA VAL A 84 -8.42 -3.21 18.20
C VAL A 84 -7.76 -4.25 17.31
N ASP A 85 -8.42 -4.70 16.25
CA ASP A 85 -7.92 -5.73 15.34
C ASP A 85 -7.76 -5.26 13.89
N TYR A 86 -8.31 -4.09 13.55
CA TYR A 86 -8.19 -3.49 12.22
C TYR A 86 -8.17 -1.97 12.29
N ALA A 87 -7.35 -1.32 11.45
CA ALA A 87 -7.42 0.12 11.23
C ALA A 87 -6.98 0.49 9.80
N VAL A 88 -7.47 1.63 9.32
CA VAL A 88 -7.07 2.21 8.03
C VAL A 88 -7.15 3.73 8.07
N ALA A 89 -6.09 4.39 7.58
CA ALA A 89 -6.03 5.84 7.48
C ALA A 89 -7.00 6.38 6.41
N SER A 90 -7.50 7.60 6.61
CA SER A 90 -8.22 8.34 5.57
C SER A 90 -7.27 8.74 4.43
N PRO A 91 -7.79 9.02 3.21
CA PRO A 91 -6.95 9.44 2.06
C PRO A 91 -6.16 10.75 2.27
N ASP A 92 -6.58 11.57 3.24
CA ASP A 92 -5.88 12.79 3.65
C ASP A 92 -4.96 12.57 4.88
N GLU A 93 -4.91 11.35 5.41
CA GLU A 93 -4.07 10.89 6.54
C GLU A 93 -4.31 11.62 7.86
N LYS A 94 -5.38 12.42 7.94
CA LYS A 94 -5.74 13.18 9.16
C LYS A 94 -6.56 12.36 10.15
N ARG A 95 -7.09 11.22 9.72
CA ARG A 95 -7.98 10.37 10.50
C ARG A 95 -7.72 8.90 10.20
N ALA A 96 -8.26 8.04 11.04
CA ALA A 96 -8.38 6.62 10.77
C ALA A 96 -9.81 6.14 11.07
N VAL A 97 -10.21 5.07 10.40
CA VAL A 97 -11.30 4.20 10.89
C VAL A 97 -10.68 2.93 11.42
N TYR A 98 -11.23 2.43 12.53
CA TYR A 98 -10.73 1.25 13.20
C TYR A 98 -11.88 0.39 13.72
N VAL A 99 -11.61 -0.91 13.89
CA VAL A 99 -12.56 -1.91 14.38
C VAL A 99 -12.15 -2.31 15.79
N THR A 100 -13.13 -2.42 16.69
CA THR A 100 -12.89 -2.91 18.05
C THR A 100 -14.09 -3.66 18.62
N ASP A 101 -13.82 -4.60 19.52
CA ASP A 101 -14.82 -5.49 20.13
C ASP A 101 -15.33 -5.04 21.51
N GLY A 102 -14.92 -3.87 22.01
CA GLY A 102 -15.16 -3.46 23.40
C GLY A 102 -16.62 -3.24 23.79
N THR A 103 -17.56 -3.35 22.85
CA THR A 103 -19.00 -3.27 23.10
C THR A 103 -19.68 -4.63 23.09
N GLY A 104 -18.93 -5.73 22.92
CA GLY A 104 -19.42 -7.12 22.90
C GLY A 104 -19.48 -7.76 21.52
N ASN A 105 -19.35 -6.96 20.46
CA ASN A 105 -19.30 -7.30 19.03
C ASN A 105 -18.33 -6.33 18.34
N ARG A 106 -17.81 -6.68 17.16
CA ARG A 106 -16.94 -5.80 16.37
C ARG A 106 -17.71 -4.61 15.83
N GLU A 107 -17.18 -3.42 16.06
CA GLU A 107 -17.81 -2.16 15.67
C GLU A 107 -16.80 -1.18 15.08
N ILE A 108 -17.25 -0.34 14.16
CA ILE A 108 -16.41 0.60 13.42
C ILE A 108 -16.45 1.97 14.11
N TYR A 109 -15.28 2.53 14.32
CA TYR A 109 -15.06 3.85 14.90
C TYR A 109 -14.19 4.69 13.98
N ARG A 110 -14.31 6.01 14.10
CA ARG A 110 -13.39 7.01 13.52
C ARG A 110 -12.64 7.71 14.63
N ILE A 111 -11.38 8.08 14.37
CA ILE A 111 -10.56 8.90 15.26
C ILE A 111 -9.65 9.82 14.45
N ASN A 112 -9.38 11.03 14.95
CA ASN A 112 -8.35 11.90 14.35
C ASN A 112 -6.95 11.39 14.67
N VAL A 113 -5.97 11.78 13.85
CA VAL A 113 -4.55 11.42 14.03
C VAL A 113 -3.95 11.93 15.34
N ASP A 114 -4.54 12.95 15.96
CA ASP A 114 -4.17 13.48 17.28
C ASP A 114 -4.93 12.82 18.44
N GLY A 115 -5.77 11.82 18.15
CA GLY A 115 -6.61 11.11 19.13
C GLY A 115 -7.93 11.79 19.48
N SER A 116 -8.20 12.97 18.93
CA SER A 116 -9.46 13.69 19.14
C SER A 116 -10.60 13.19 18.26
N ASP A 117 -11.80 13.73 18.45
CA ASP A 117 -13.01 13.46 17.65
C ASP A 117 -13.29 11.98 17.41
N ARG A 118 -13.18 11.18 18.48
CA ARG A 118 -13.50 9.76 18.43
C ARG A 118 -15.02 9.56 18.32
N VAL A 119 -15.47 8.92 17.26
CA VAL A 119 -16.90 8.68 16.98
C VAL A 119 -17.13 7.22 16.66
N ARG A 120 -18.10 6.58 17.32
CA ARG A 120 -18.60 5.25 16.94
C ARG A 120 -19.51 5.41 15.72
N LEU A 121 -19.17 4.76 14.61
CA LEU A 121 -19.89 4.89 13.34
C LEU A 121 -21.03 3.88 13.22
N THR A 122 -20.89 2.70 13.81
CA THR A 122 -21.88 1.62 13.74
C THR A 122 -22.40 1.25 15.14
N THR A 123 -23.69 0.92 15.27
CA THR A 123 -24.34 0.68 16.57
C THR A 123 -25.41 -0.41 16.49
N ASN A 124 -24.99 -1.65 16.25
CA ASN A 124 -25.92 -2.79 16.20
C ASN A 124 -25.40 -3.98 17.01
N ASN A 125 -26.06 -5.13 16.91
CA ASN A 125 -25.75 -6.32 17.71
C ASN A 125 -24.99 -7.40 16.92
N ALA A 126 -24.49 -7.08 15.73
CA ALA A 126 -23.73 -7.97 14.87
C ALA A 126 -22.35 -7.37 14.56
N ASP A 127 -21.43 -8.18 14.06
CA ASP A 127 -20.09 -7.70 13.72
C ASP A 127 -20.10 -6.78 12.50
N ASP A 128 -19.43 -5.64 12.63
CA ASP A 128 -19.11 -4.70 11.56
C ASP A 128 -17.58 -4.54 11.47
N TYR A 129 -17.00 -4.85 10.31
CA TYR A 129 -15.55 -4.93 10.15
C TYR A 129 -15.06 -4.62 8.73
N ALA A 130 -13.73 -4.69 8.55
CA ALA A 130 -13.02 -4.41 7.30
C ALA A 130 -13.42 -3.11 6.57
N PRO A 131 -13.53 -1.95 7.25
CA PRO A 131 -13.87 -0.70 6.60
C PRO A 131 -12.82 -0.28 5.56
N ARG A 132 -13.24 0.41 4.50
CA ARG A 132 -12.40 1.13 3.55
C ARG A 132 -13.03 2.47 3.18
N TRP A 133 -12.24 3.53 3.24
CA TRP A 133 -12.62 4.84 2.70
C TRP A 133 -12.79 4.81 1.18
N SER A 134 -13.71 5.60 0.66
CA SER A 134 -13.67 6.00 -0.74
C SER A 134 -12.42 6.87 -1.00
N PRO A 135 -11.89 6.91 -2.23
CA PRO A 135 -10.69 7.70 -2.54
C PRO A 135 -10.83 9.20 -2.24
N ASP A 136 -12.05 9.74 -2.28
CA ASP A 136 -12.36 11.11 -1.91
C ASP A 136 -12.59 11.34 -0.40
N GLY A 137 -12.51 10.28 0.42
CA GLY A 137 -12.67 10.32 1.86
C GLY A 137 -14.09 10.60 2.35
N LYS A 138 -15.10 10.57 1.47
CA LYS A 138 -16.49 10.94 1.84
C LYS A 138 -17.35 9.77 2.30
N ARG A 139 -17.01 8.56 1.89
CA ARG A 139 -17.78 7.34 2.17
C ARG A 139 -16.88 6.24 2.70
N ILE A 140 -17.49 5.27 3.35
CA ILE A 140 -16.84 4.07 3.87
C ILE A 140 -17.66 2.87 3.43
N VAL A 141 -17.03 1.94 2.70
CA VAL A 141 -17.56 0.59 2.48
C VAL A 141 -17.07 -0.30 3.62
N PHE A 142 -17.90 -1.21 4.11
CA PHE A 142 -17.56 -2.11 5.20
C PHE A 142 -18.39 -3.39 5.12
N ILE A 143 -17.99 -4.41 5.89
CA ILE A 143 -18.72 -5.67 6.02
C ILE A 143 -19.58 -5.59 7.28
N SER A 144 -20.83 -6.04 7.17
CA SER A 144 -21.75 -6.19 8.29
C SER A 144 -22.42 -7.55 8.29
N GLU A 145 -22.55 -8.14 9.48
CA GLU A 145 -23.29 -9.40 9.69
C GLU A 145 -24.75 -9.17 10.16
N ARG A 146 -25.22 -7.92 10.16
CA ARG A 146 -26.52 -7.54 10.75
C ARG A 146 -27.76 -8.18 10.11
N ASP A 147 -27.61 -8.82 8.96
CA ASP A 147 -28.67 -9.53 8.24
C ASP A 147 -28.55 -11.06 8.29
N GLY A 148 -27.66 -11.60 9.13
CA GLY A 148 -27.48 -13.04 9.34
C GLY A 148 -26.34 -13.68 8.53
N ASN A 149 -25.71 -12.93 7.64
CA ASN A 149 -24.50 -13.28 6.89
C ASN A 149 -23.66 -12.01 6.64
N ALA A 150 -22.37 -12.18 6.31
CA ALA A 150 -21.47 -11.08 5.97
C ALA A 150 -21.87 -10.44 4.64
N GLU A 151 -22.22 -9.16 4.69
CA GLU A 151 -22.72 -8.37 3.55
C GLU A 151 -22.00 -7.03 3.46
N LEU A 152 -21.86 -6.50 2.24
CA LEU A 152 -21.29 -5.18 2.02
C LEU A 152 -22.30 -4.08 2.31
N TYR A 153 -21.86 -3.11 3.09
CA TYR A 153 -22.57 -1.89 3.43
C TYR A 153 -21.76 -0.66 3.06
N MET A 154 -22.46 0.44 2.82
CA MET A 154 -21.89 1.76 2.59
C MET A 154 -22.43 2.73 3.64
N MET A 155 -21.59 3.66 4.11
CA MET A 155 -22.01 4.80 4.91
C MET A 155 -21.25 6.07 4.53
N ASN A 156 -21.75 7.22 4.95
CA ASN A 156 -20.98 8.46 4.93
C ASN A 156 -19.81 8.39 5.92
N ALA A 157 -18.79 9.22 5.71
CA ALA A 157 -17.61 9.39 6.56
C ALA A 157 -17.91 9.68 8.05
N ASP A 158 -19.13 10.16 8.35
CA ASP A 158 -19.63 10.46 9.68
C ASP A 158 -20.52 9.36 10.29
N GLY A 159 -20.71 8.25 9.56
CA GLY A 159 -21.51 7.10 9.99
C GLY A 159 -22.98 7.15 9.59
N THR A 160 -23.44 8.24 8.96
CA THR A 160 -24.82 8.39 8.49
C THR A 160 -25.08 7.64 7.17
N ASP A 161 -26.35 7.53 6.77
CA ASP A 161 -26.80 6.92 5.51
C ASP A 161 -26.33 5.48 5.26
N GLN A 162 -26.30 4.66 6.31
CA GLN A 162 -25.91 3.26 6.20
C GLN A 162 -26.86 2.48 5.29
N THR A 163 -26.33 1.94 4.19
CA THR A 163 -27.11 1.26 3.15
C THR A 163 -26.45 -0.06 2.77
N ARG A 164 -27.25 -1.13 2.72
CA ARG A 164 -26.83 -2.47 2.27
C ARG A 164 -26.67 -2.52 0.75
N LEU A 165 -25.48 -2.89 0.28
CA LEU A 165 -25.11 -2.98 -1.14
C LEU A 165 -25.37 -4.37 -1.72
N THR A 166 -25.07 -5.43 -0.98
CA THR A 166 -25.23 -6.83 -1.40
C THR A 166 -26.36 -7.51 -0.63
N ARG A 167 -27.04 -8.46 -1.27
CA ARG A 167 -28.16 -9.22 -0.69
C ARG A 167 -28.10 -10.64 -1.24
N THR A 168 -27.13 -11.42 -0.79
CA THR A 168 -26.86 -12.74 -1.36
C THR A 168 -26.92 -13.83 -0.30
N ALA A 169 -26.90 -15.08 -0.74
CA ALA A 169 -26.80 -16.22 0.18
C ALA A 169 -25.35 -16.52 0.58
N GLY A 170 -24.37 -15.90 -0.12
CA GLY A 170 -22.95 -16.04 0.18
C GLY A 170 -22.49 -15.06 1.27
N MET A 171 -21.20 -15.09 1.53
CA MET A 171 -20.48 -14.16 2.40
C MET A 171 -19.57 -13.30 1.55
N GLU A 172 -19.56 -12.00 1.85
CA GLU A 172 -18.75 -11.03 1.14
C GLU A 172 -17.53 -10.62 1.97
N ASP A 173 -16.37 -10.49 1.32
CA ASP A 173 -15.13 -10.11 1.98
C ASP A 173 -14.26 -9.16 1.13
N ASP A 174 -13.20 -8.62 1.73
CA ASP A 174 -12.14 -7.84 1.10
C ASP A 174 -12.59 -6.68 0.18
N PRO A 175 -13.58 -5.85 0.54
CA PRO A 175 -14.03 -4.78 -0.34
C PRO A 175 -12.88 -3.79 -0.62
N GLN A 176 -12.64 -3.43 -1.88
CA GLN A 176 -11.66 -2.43 -2.32
C GLN A 176 -12.28 -1.46 -3.31
N TRP A 177 -12.04 -0.16 -3.10
CA TRP A 177 -12.39 0.85 -4.08
C TRP A 177 -11.42 0.84 -5.26
N LEU A 178 -11.95 1.01 -6.47
CA LEU A 178 -11.16 1.45 -7.62
C LEU A 178 -10.56 2.84 -7.30
N PRO A 179 -9.32 3.17 -7.71
CA PRO A 179 -8.67 4.44 -7.34
C PRO A 179 -9.45 5.70 -7.70
N HIS A 180 -10.24 5.67 -8.78
CA HIS A 180 -11.12 6.77 -9.18
C HIS A 180 -12.51 6.77 -8.50
N GLY A 181 -12.81 5.77 -7.67
CA GLY A 181 -13.97 5.71 -6.80
C GLY A 181 -15.29 5.33 -7.47
N ASN A 182 -15.29 4.93 -8.74
CA ASN A 182 -16.48 4.58 -9.50
C ASN A 182 -16.80 3.08 -9.53
N LYS A 183 -15.99 2.23 -8.89
CA LYS A 183 -16.24 0.78 -8.73
C LYS A 183 -15.75 0.29 -7.37
N ILE A 184 -16.30 -0.83 -6.93
CA ILE A 184 -15.86 -1.60 -5.76
C ILE A 184 -15.61 -3.03 -6.21
N ALA A 185 -14.41 -3.56 -5.96
CA ALA A 185 -14.10 -4.98 -6.08
C ALA A 185 -14.25 -5.65 -4.71
N PHE A 186 -14.64 -6.92 -4.68
CA PHE A 186 -14.80 -7.68 -3.45
C PHE A 186 -14.75 -9.19 -3.72
N THR A 187 -14.47 -9.97 -2.69
CA THR A 187 -14.56 -11.43 -2.72
C THR A 187 -15.99 -11.85 -2.38
N SER A 188 -16.55 -12.84 -3.08
CA SER A 188 -17.84 -13.44 -2.73
C SER A 188 -17.83 -14.94 -2.96
N ASN A 189 -18.41 -15.69 -2.03
CA ASN A 189 -18.61 -17.14 -2.20
C ASN A 189 -20.02 -17.54 -2.67
N ARG A 190 -20.81 -16.58 -3.17
CA ARG A 190 -22.23 -16.76 -3.54
C ARG A 190 -22.48 -17.82 -4.62
N ASP A 191 -21.45 -18.21 -5.37
CA ASP A 191 -21.52 -19.20 -6.46
C ASP A 191 -21.00 -20.59 -6.05
N GLY A 192 -20.61 -20.78 -4.77
CA GLY A 192 -20.15 -22.06 -4.21
C GLY A 192 -18.65 -22.15 -3.94
N ASN A 193 -17.88 -21.17 -4.39
CA ASN A 193 -16.45 -20.92 -4.15
C ASN A 193 -16.21 -19.40 -4.13
N GLU A 194 -15.11 -18.95 -3.51
CA GLU A 194 -14.64 -17.57 -3.52
C GLU A 194 -14.30 -17.12 -4.94
N GLU A 195 -14.93 -16.03 -5.36
CA GLU A 195 -14.71 -15.40 -6.66
C GLU A 195 -14.59 -13.88 -6.48
N ILE A 196 -13.92 -13.22 -7.44
CA ILE A 196 -13.76 -11.78 -7.49
C ILE A 196 -14.93 -11.15 -8.23
N TYR A 197 -15.67 -10.31 -7.52
CA TYR A 197 -16.77 -9.53 -8.03
C TYR A 197 -16.43 -8.04 -8.12
N VAL A 198 -17.10 -7.34 -9.04
CA VAL A 198 -17.10 -5.87 -9.10
C VAL A 198 -18.52 -5.32 -9.17
N MET A 199 -18.73 -4.13 -8.61
CA MET A 199 -20.01 -3.43 -8.64
C MET A 199 -19.85 -1.91 -8.68
N ASP A 200 -20.95 -1.21 -8.98
CA ASP A 200 -21.03 0.23 -8.78
C ASP A 200 -21.16 0.57 -7.29
N PRO A 201 -20.74 1.79 -6.86
CA PRO A 201 -20.79 2.20 -5.44
C PRO A 201 -22.19 2.24 -4.82
N ASP A 202 -23.25 2.17 -5.61
CA ASP A 202 -24.64 2.08 -5.16
C ASP A 202 -25.13 0.63 -5.00
N GLY A 203 -24.26 -0.36 -5.28
CA GLY A 203 -24.55 -1.79 -5.20
C GLY A 203 -25.11 -2.38 -6.50
N SER A 204 -25.33 -1.58 -7.54
CA SER A 204 -25.80 -2.05 -8.85
C SER A 204 -24.67 -2.62 -9.71
N HIS A 205 -25.04 -3.23 -10.84
CA HIS A 205 -24.10 -3.79 -11.84
C HIS A 205 -23.06 -4.78 -11.28
N GLN A 206 -23.47 -5.63 -10.34
CA GLN A 206 -22.61 -6.67 -9.78
C GLN A 206 -22.24 -7.69 -10.87
N THR A 207 -20.95 -7.88 -11.10
CA THR A 207 -20.42 -8.76 -12.14
C THR A 207 -19.34 -9.66 -11.54
N ASN A 208 -19.48 -10.97 -11.73
CA ASN A 208 -18.41 -11.92 -11.40
C ASN A 208 -17.31 -11.86 -12.47
N LEU A 209 -16.06 -11.57 -12.08
CA LEU A 209 -14.91 -11.47 -12.98
C LEU A 209 -14.10 -12.77 -13.06
N THR A 210 -14.11 -13.59 -12.01
CA THR A 210 -13.47 -14.90 -12.02
C THR A 210 -14.56 -15.97 -12.05
N LYS A 211 -14.47 -16.93 -12.98
CA LYS A 211 -15.55 -17.91 -13.20
C LYS A 211 -14.95 -19.28 -13.39
N ASN A 212 -14.53 -19.88 -12.30
CA ASN A 212 -13.74 -21.10 -12.33
C ASN A 212 -13.88 -21.88 -11.02
N PRO A 213 -13.56 -23.18 -10.99
CA PRO A 213 -13.82 -23.99 -9.79
C PRO A 213 -12.81 -23.79 -8.64
N ALA A 214 -11.81 -22.91 -8.81
CA ALA A 214 -10.82 -22.63 -7.77
C ALA A 214 -11.24 -21.42 -6.93
N GLU A 215 -10.66 -21.29 -5.74
CA GLU A 215 -10.86 -20.13 -4.89
C GLU A 215 -10.04 -18.94 -5.42
N ASP A 216 -10.67 -17.77 -5.57
CA ASP A 216 -10.08 -16.49 -5.93
C ASP A 216 -10.49 -15.39 -4.94
N TRP A 217 -9.53 -14.74 -4.28
CA TRP A 217 -9.81 -13.78 -3.19
C TRP A 217 -8.75 -12.67 -3.08
N ASN A 218 -8.91 -11.76 -2.11
CA ASN A 218 -8.03 -10.61 -1.87
C ASN A 218 -7.80 -9.73 -3.12
N PRO A 219 -8.85 -9.17 -3.75
CA PRO A 219 -8.67 -8.31 -4.92
C PRO A 219 -7.98 -6.99 -4.55
N PHE A 220 -7.18 -6.45 -5.48
CA PHE A 220 -6.60 -5.11 -5.38
C PHE A 220 -6.39 -4.50 -6.77
N TRP A 221 -6.56 -3.19 -6.86
CA TRP A 221 -6.47 -2.46 -8.13
C TRP A 221 -5.05 -1.99 -8.41
N SER A 222 -4.68 -1.96 -9.69
CA SER A 222 -3.54 -1.14 -10.14
C SER A 222 -3.86 0.35 -9.92
N PRO A 223 -2.85 1.23 -9.75
CA PRO A 223 -3.07 2.63 -9.41
C PRO A 223 -3.82 3.41 -10.50
N ASP A 224 -3.67 2.99 -11.76
CA ASP A 224 -4.38 3.51 -12.93
C ASP A 224 -5.79 2.90 -13.11
N GLY A 225 -6.16 1.92 -12.28
CA GLY A 225 -7.45 1.23 -12.34
C GLY A 225 -7.65 0.32 -13.55
N THR A 226 -6.61 0.06 -14.35
CA THR A 226 -6.73 -0.74 -15.57
C THR A 226 -6.65 -2.24 -15.32
N ARG A 227 -6.09 -2.67 -14.18
CA ARG A 227 -5.89 -4.07 -13.81
C ARG A 227 -6.34 -4.35 -12.39
N ILE A 228 -6.73 -5.60 -12.16
CA ILE A 228 -7.01 -6.17 -10.84
C ILE A 228 -6.02 -7.30 -10.63
N GLY A 229 -5.33 -7.30 -9.50
CA GLY A 229 -4.66 -8.50 -9.00
C GLY A 229 -5.48 -9.18 -7.92
N PHE A 230 -5.23 -10.48 -7.72
CA PHE A 230 -5.92 -11.32 -6.73
C PHE A 230 -5.09 -12.58 -6.45
N VAL A 231 -5.41 -13.29 -5.36
CA VAL A 231 -4.85 -14.60 -5.05
C VAL A 231 -5.74 -15.67 -5.68
N SER A 232 -5.15 -16.69 -6.28
CA SER A 232 -5.86 -17.82 -6.88
C SER A 232 -5.26 -19.16 -6.47
N THR A 233 -6.09 -20.19 -6.38
CA THR A 233 -5.67 -21.60 -6.19
C THR A 233 -5.72 -22.44 -7.47
N ARG A 234 -5.96 -21.82 -8.63
CA ARG A 234 -6.24 -22.56 -9.88
C ARG A 234 -5.11 -23.45 -10.40
N ASP A 235 -3.89 -23.26 -9.91
CA ASP A 235 -2.71 -24.07 -10.26
C ASP A 235 -2.38 -25.16 -9.21
N GLY A 236 -3.21 -25.32 -8.18
CA GLY A 236 -3.05 -26.33 -7.12
C GLY A 236 -2.30 -25.86 -5.88
N ASN A 237 -1.81 -24.62 -5.88
CA ASN A 237 -1.20 -23.87 -4.79
C ASN A 237 -1.66 -22.41 -4.86
N ARG A 238 -1.35 -21.60 -3.84
CA ARG A 238 -1.69 -20.16 -3.88
C ARG A 238 -0.73 -19.40 -4.79
N GLU A 239 -1.30 -18.66 -5.73
CA GLU A 239 -0.57 -17.90 -6.74
C GLU A 239 -1.14 -16.49 -6.86
N ILE A 240 -0.30 -15.54 -7.26
CA ILE A 240 -0.73 -14.17 -7.55
C ILE A 240 -1.11 -14.05 -9.03
N TYR A 241 -2.36 -13.69 -9.28
CA TYR A 241 -2.88 -13.41 -10.60
C TYR A 241 -3.12 -11.93 -10.83
N ALA A 242 -3.15 -11.53 -12.10
CA ALA A 242 -3.70 -10.26 -12.53
C ALA A 242 -4.53 -10.41 -13.81
N MET A 243 -5.51 -9.54 -13.99
CA MET A 243 -6.37 -9.46 -15.17
C MET A 243 -6.71 -7.99 -15.47
N ASN A 244 -7.29 -7.73 -16.65
CA ASN A 244 -7.85 -6.43 -16.97
C ASN A 244 -9.06 -6.13 -16.05
N SER A 245 -9.40 -4.85 -15.88
CA SER A 245 -10.49 -4.40 -15.00
C SER A 245 -11.89 -4.91 -15.39
N ASP A 246 -12.05 -5.42 -16.61
CA ASP A 246 -13.26 -6.06 -17.12
C ASP A 246 -13.26 -7.60 -16.97
N GLY A 247 -12.20 -8.16 -16.38
CA GLY A 247 -12.01 -9.60 -16.18
C GLY A 247 -11.31 -10.32 -17.33
N SER A 248 -10.94 -9.63 -18.42
CA SER A 248 -10.23 -10.27 -19.53
C SER A 248 -8.74 -10.50 -19.23
N ASP A 249 -8.13 -11.41 -20.00
CA ASP A 249 -6.69 -11.71 -19.96
C ASP A 249 -6.11 -12.06 -18.58
N PRO A 250 -6.71 -13.02 -17.82
CA PRO A 250 -6.15 -13.45 -16.56
C PRO A 250 -4.78 -14.13 -16.75
N MET A 251 -3.83 -13.75 -15.91
CA MET A 251 -2.43 -14.14 -16.01
C MET A 251 -1.86 -14.49 -14.63
N ASN A 252 -1.24 -15.68 -14.50
CA ASN A 252 -0.42 -16.01 -13.35
C ASN A 252 0.89 -15.20 -13.40
N LEU A 253 1.14 -14.36 -12.41
CA LEU A 253 2.34 -13.53 -12.29
C LEU A 253 3.50 -14.26 -11.60
N THR A 254 3.23 -15.17 -10.67
CA THR A 254 4.24 -15.76 -9.77
C THR A 254 4.84 -17.07 -10.26
N ARG A 255 4.00 -17.94 -10.84
CA ARG A 255 4.33 -19.23 -11.48
C ARG A 255 5.33 -20.08 -10.70
N ASN A 256 4.97 -20.48 -9.48
CA ASN A 256 5.83 -21.28 -8.62
C ASN A 256 5.08 -22.47 -8.00
N PRO A 257 5.77 -23.53 -7.53
CA PRO A 257 5.11 -24.57 -6.73
C PRO A 257 4.92 -24.20 -5.24
N ALA A 258 5.57 -23.13 -4.76
CA ALA A 258 5.43 -22.63 -3.41
C ALA A 258 4.16 -21.77 -3.26
N ASP A 259 3.67 -21.60 -2.04
CA ASP A 259 2.55 -20.68 -1.81
C ASP A 259 3.02 -19.23 -1.88
N ASP A 260 2.34 -18.45 -2.70
CA ASP A 260 2.53 -17.01 -2.88
C ASP A 260 1.29 -16.24 -2.39
N GLY A 261 1.45 -14.94 -2.10
CA GLY A 261 0.33 -14.05 -1.79
C GLY A 261 -0.28 -14.25 -0.40
N SER A 262 0.50 -14.73 0.58
CA SER A 262 0.08 -14.62 1.98
C SER A 262 0.11 -13.16 2.41
N GLY A 263 -1.00 -12.62 2.91
CA GLY A 263 -1.07 -11.22 3.32
C GLY A 263 -1.29 -10.26 2.14
N MET A 264 -1.01 -8.98 2.36
CA MET A 264 -1.21 -7.95 1.34
C MET A 264 -0.09 -7.87 0.32
N PHE A 265 -0.47 -7.50 -0.89
CA PHE A 265 0.43 -7.09 -1.96
C PHE A 265 -0.22 -5.92 -2.70
N THR A 266 0.59 -4.97 -3.13
CA THR A 266 0.12 -3.74 -3.77
C THR A 266 1.08 -3.28 -4.84
N TRP A 267 0.54 -2.66 -5.90
CA TRP A 267 1.35 -1.99 -6.90
C TRP A 267 2.09 -0.82 -6.26
N SER A 268 3.32 -0.56 -6.73
CA SER A 268 3.97 0.74 -6.55
C SER A 268 3.08 1.84 -7.13
N SER A 269 3.18 3.07 -6.64
CA SER A 269 2.34 4.20 -7.10
C SER A 269 2.44 4.45 -8.61
N ASP A 270 3.61 4.16 -9.21
CA ASP A 270 3.84 4.23 -10.66
C ASP A 270 3.33 3.02 -11.46
N GLY A 271 2.76 2.02 -10.77
CA GLY A 271 2.18 0.83 -11.37
C GLY A 271 3.19 -0.14 -11.98
N ARG A 272 4.47 -0.09 -11.59
CA ARG A 272 5.53 -0.89 -12.24
C ARG A 272 5.96 -2.12 -11.47
N VAL A 273 5.69 -2.19 -10.16
CA VAL A 273 6.36 -3.15 -9.28
C VAL A 273 5.42 -3.64 -8.19
N LEU A 274 5.58 -4.90 -7.80
CA LEU A 274 4.76 -5.58 -6.80
C LEU A 274 5.67 -6.27 -5.77
N PRO A 275 5.74 -5.79 -4.51
CA PRO A 275 6.20 -6.61 -3.42
C PRO A 275 5.12 -7.64 -3.05
N PHE A 276 5.55 -8.84 -2.69
CA PHE A 276 4.67 -9.92 -2.29
C PHE A 276 5.37 -10.86 -1.32
N VAL A 277 4.58 -11.61 -0.55
CA VAL A 277 5.10 -12.62 0.38
C VAL A 277 5.06 -13.99 -0.29
N THR A 278 6.10 -14.78 -0.06
CA THR A 278 6.24 -16.13 -0.60
C THR A 278 6.97 -17.03 0.38
N ASN A 279 6.65 -18.33 0.39
CA ASN A 279 7.39 -19.32 1.17
C ASN A 279 8.36 -20.17 0.34
N ARG A 280 8.77 -19.69 -0.85
CA ARG A 280 9.73 -20.35 -1.77
C ARG A 280 10.99 -20.87 -1.09
N ASN A 281 11.47 -20.19 -0.04
CA ASN A 281 12.69 -20.52 0.67
C ASN A 281 12.43 -21.20 2.04
N GLY A 282 11.21 -21.70 2.28
CA GLY A 282 10.82 -22.43 3.50
C GLY A 282 10.29 -21.55 4.63
N LYS A 283 10.68 -20.28 4.67
CA LYS A 283 10.10 -19.21 5.50
C LYS A 283 9.35 -18.22 4.62
N ARG A 284 8.39 -17.49 5.20
CA ARG A 284 7.73 -16.39 4.48
C ARG A 284 8.71 -15.24 4.33
N GLU A 285 8.97 -14.87 3.09
CA GLU A 285 9.91 -13.80 2.74
C GLU A 285 9.26 -12.80 1.79
N ILE A 286 9.79 -11.57 1.76
CA ILE A 286 9.30 -10.53 0.86
C ILE A 286 10.10 -10.59 -0.41
N PHE A 287 9.41 -10.90 -1.50
CA PHE A 287 9.92 -10.78 -2.85
C PHE A 287 9.36 -9.53 -3.49
N ILE A 288 9.99 -9.11 -4.58
CA ILE A 288 9.49 -8.05 -5.44
C ILE A 288 9.65 -8.46 -6.90
N MET A 289 8.64 -8.13 -7.71
CA MET A 289 8.64 -8.44 -9.15
C MET A 289 8.11 -7.24 -9.95
N ASN A 290 8.36 -7.24 -11.26
CA ASN A 290 7.69 -6.31 -12.15
C ASN A 290 6.19 -6.60 -12.18
N ALA A 291 5.41 -5.58 -12.50
CA ALA A 291 3.96 -5.63 -12.68
C ALA A 291 3.43 -6.69 -13.67
N ASP A 292 4.29 -7.21 -14.53
CA ASP A 292 3.99 -8.28 -15.49
C ASP A 292 4.42 -9.68 -15.00
N GLY A 293 4.89 -9.79 -13.75
CA GLY A 293 5.40 -11.02 -13.14
C GLY A 293 6.87 -11.31 -13.45
N SER A 294 7.53 -10.48 -14.29
CA SER A 294 8.92 -10.72 -14.64
C SER A 294 9.89 -10.33 -13.51
N ILE A 295 11.04 -11.01 -13.48
CA ILE A 295 12.19 -10.70 -12.60
C ILE A 295 11.81 -10.72 -11.10
N PRO A 296 11.21 -11.80 -10.57
CA PRO A 296 11.04 -11.93 -9.12
C PRO A 296 12.43 -11.98 -8.45
N ARG A 297 12.62 -11.15 -7.42
CA ARG A 297 13.83 -11.12 -6.59
C ARG A 297 13.44 -11.12 -5.11
N ASP A 298 14.20 -11.87 -4.33
CA ASP A 298 14.14 -11.85 -2.86
C ASP A 298 14.67 -10.51 -2.33
N LEU A 299 13.98 -9.89 -1.37
CA LEU A 299 14.40 -8.65 -0.70
C LEU A 299 14.87 -8.84 0.74
N THR A 300 14.40 -9.87 1.47
CA THR A 300 14.64 -9.98 2.92
C THR A 300 15.67 -11.04 3.28
N ASN A 301 15.62 -12.23 2.64
CA ASN A 301 16.54 -13.36 2.87
C ASN A 301 16.88 -13.56 4.36
N THR A 302 15.87 -13.89 5.16
CA THR A 302 15.90 -13.89 6.62
C THR A 302 15.50 -15.27 7.15
N PRO A 303 16.44 -16.24 7.15
CA PRO A 303 16.12 -17.67 7.25
C PRO A 303 15.53 -18.12 8.59
N ASN A 304 15.55 -17.26 9.61
CA ASN A 304 15.06 -17.56 10.96
C ASN A 304 13.84 -16.72 11.35
N ALA A 305 13.25 -16.00 10.41
CA ALA A 305 12.11 -15.13 10.63
C ALA A 305 11.02 -15.43 9.58
N ASP A 306 9.80 -15.03 9.87
CA ASP A 306 8.73 -14.89 8.90
C ASP A 306 8.48 -13.40 8.65
N GLU A 307 8.27 -13.04 7.39
CA GLU A 307 7.81 -11.72 6.97
C GLU A 307 6.40 -11.74 6.44
N ASP A 308 5.71 -10.61 6.59
CA ASP A 308 4.36 -10.46 6.09
C ASP A 308 4.02 -9.02 5.69
N ASP A 309 2.91 -8.90 4.96
CA ASP A 309 2.19 -7.64 4.74
C ASP A 309 3.04 -6.47 4.18
N PRO A 310 3.85 -6.68 3.12
CA PRO A 310 4.61 -5.60 2.52
C PRO A 310 3.70 -4.55 1.86
N VAL A 311 3.92 -3.28 2.18
CA VAL A 311 3.21 -2.14 1.58
C VAL A 311 4.15 -0.99 1.24
N TRP A 312 3.88 -0.29 0.14
CA TRP A 312 4.63 0.91 -0.22
C TRP A 312 4.24 2.08 0.67
N LEU A 313 5.24 2.75 1.24
CA LEU A 313 5.10 4.05 1.88
C LEU A 313 5.10 5.17 0.83
N PRO A 314 4.48 6.33 1.11
CA PRO A 314 4.48 7.49 0.20
C PRO A 314 5.88 8.01 -0.18
N ASP A 315 6.89 7.73 0.66
CA ASP A 315 8.29 8.09 0.41
C ASP A 315 9.07 7.07 -0.44
N GLY A 316 8.41 5.99 -0.89
CA GLY A 316 8.99 4.95 -1.72
C GLY A 316 9.72 3.83 -0.97
N ARG A 317 9.69 3.84 0.38
CA ARG A 317 10.11 2.67 1.18
C ARG A 317 9.04 1.58 1.17
N ILE A 318 9.42 0.37 1.57
CA ILE A 318 8.53 -0.75 1.82
C ILE A 318 8.43 -0.92 3.34
N LEU A 319 7.22 -0.79 3.88
CA LEU A 319 6.88 -1.18 5.25
C LEU A 319 6.47 -2.65 5.26
N PHE A 320 6.86 -3.40 6.28
CA PHE A 320 6.51 -4.81 6.43
C PHE A 320 6.55 -5.26 7.89
N LEU A 321 5.93 -6.42 8.17
CA LEU A 321 5.97 -7.09 9.46
C LEU A 321 7.00 -8.21 9.45
N THR A 322 7.69 -8.40 10.57
CA THR A 322 8.67 -9.49 10.73
C THR A 322 8.87 -9.82 12.20
N ASP A 323 9.12 -11.09 12.50
CA ASP A 323 9.44 -11.58 13.85
C ASP A 323 10.94 -11.79 14.10
N ARG A 324 11.79 -11.20 13.24
CA ARG A 324 13.25 -11.43 13.22
C ARG A 324 13.98 -11.15 14.53
N ASP A 325 13.42 -10.29 15.37
CA ASP A 325 14.00 -9.92 16.67
C ASP A 325 13.28 -10.60 17.86
N GLY A 326 12.38 -11.55 17.58
CA GLY A 326 11.73 -12.43 18.58
C GLY A 326 10.25 -12.11 18.87
N ASN A 327 9.73 -11.03 18.32
CA ASN A 327 8.34 -10.60 18.36
C ASN A 327 7.97 -9.88 17.05
N TRP A 328 6.69 -9.86 16.70
CA TRP A 328 6.22 -9.20 15.48
C TRP A 328 6.37 -7.69 15.60
N GLU A 329 7.09 -7.08 14.67
CA GLU A 329 7.34 -5.64 14.67
C GLU A 329 7.26 -5.05 13.26
N LEU A 330 7.06 -3.72 13.18
CA LEU A 330 7.02 -3.01 11.90
C LEU A 330 8.43 -2.55 11.52
N TYR A 331 8.88 -2.95 10.34
CA TYR A 331 10.15 -2.52 9.75
C TYR A 331 9.90 -1.79 8.44
N ALA A 332 10.80 -0.88 8.10
CA ALA A 332 10.86 -0.29 6.77
C ALA A 332 12.20 -0.56 6.10
N MET A 333 12.19 -0.71 4.78
CA MET A 333 13.38 -0.86 3.95
C MET A 333 13.26 -0.06 2.65
N ASN A 334 14.38 0.20 2.00
CA ASN A 334 14.40 0.76 0.65
C ASN A 334 13.85 -0.26 -0.36
N ARG A 335 13.42 0.24 -1.53
CA ARG A 335 12.94 -0.60 -2.65
C ARG A 335 13.90 -1.72 -3.07
N ASP A 336 15.19 -1.56 -2.84
CA ASP A 336 16.23 -2.55 -3.17
C ASP A 336 16.56 -3.52 -2.03
N GLY A 337 15.82 -3.47 -0.90
CA GLY A 337 16.04 -4.29 0.28
C GLY A 337 17.08 -3.74 1.26
N SER A 338 17.78 -2.65 0.91
CA SER A 338 18.75 -2.01 1.80
C SER A 338 18.08 -1.14 2.88
N GLY A 339 18.83 -0.73 3.90
CA GLY A 339 18.38 0.26 4.88
C GLY A 339 17.26 -0.23 5.81
N VAL A 340 17.19 -1.54 6.06
CA VAL A 340 16.19 -2.13 6.97
C VAL A 340 16.28 -1.48 8.35
N THR A 341 15.17 -0.95 8.84
CA THR A 341 15.05 -0.23 10.11
C THR A 341 13.81 -0.68 10.86
N ASN A 342 13.97 -1.05 12.14
CA ASN A 342 12.85 -1.33 13.05
C ASN A 342 12.19 0.00 13.46
N LEU A 343 10.89 0.16 13.17
CA LEU A 343 10.15 1.39 13.45
C LEU A 343 9.48 1.37 14.82
N THR A 344 9.04 0.21 15.30
CA THR A 344 8.29 0.10 16.56
C THR A 344 9.19 -0.12 17.77
N ASN A 345 10.22 -0.96 17.61
CA ASN A 345 11.27 -1.28 18.56
C ASN A 345 10.81 -1.38 20.04
N ASN A 346 9.93 -2.34 20.32
CA ASN A 346 9.45 -2.63 21.66
C ASN A 346 9.22 -4.16 21.84
N PRO A 347 9.12 -4.67 23.08
CA PRO A 347 9.11 -6.12 23.30
C PRO A 347 7.74 -6.80 23.09
N ALA A 348 6.72 -6.08 22.63
CA ALA A 348 5.39 -6.62 22.40
C ALA A 348 5.16 -6.89 20.92
N ASP A 349 4.22 -7.80 20.61
CA ASP A 349 3.77 -7.98 19.24
C ASP A 349 3.01 -6.74 18.77
N ASP A 350 3.45 -6.22 17.63
CA ASP A 350 2.82 -5.19 16.86
C ASP A 350 2.33 -5.76 15.54
N THR A 351 1.15 -5.33 15.16
CA THR A 351 0.55 -5.67 13.88
C THR A 351 0.18 -4.38 13.16
N ARG A 352 -0.08 -4.49 11.86
CA ARG A 352 -0.45 -3.29 11.09
C ARG A 352 -1.80 -2.74 11.52
N GLY A 353 -1.93 -1.42 11.38
CA GLY A 353 -3.17 -0.68 11.41
C GLY A 353 -3.37 0.17 10.14
N ILE A 354 -2.74 -0.20 9.02
CA ILE A 354 -2.76 0.57 7.77
C ILE A 354 -3.08 -0.30 6.57
N ARG A 355 -3.95 0.19 5.70
CA ARG A 355 -3.82 0.02 4.24
C ARG A 355 -3.62 1.42 3.63
N LEU A 356 -2.42 1.71 3.15
CA LEU A 356 -2.15 2.96 2.42
C LEU A 356 -2.88 2.90 1.09
N TYR A 357 -3.59 3.97 0.71
CA TYR A 357 -4.18 4.06 -0.62
C TYR A 357 -3.04 4.18 -1.64
N PRO A 358 -2.93 3.28 -2.63
CA PRO A 358 -2.09 3.50 -3.80
C PRO A 358 -2.79 4.57 -4.65
N GLY A 359 -2.59 5.84 -4.33
CA GLY A 359 -3.40 6.91 -4.94
C GLY A 359 -2.81 8.32 -4.89
N ARG A 360 -1.49 8.48 -4.73
CA ARG A 360 -0.82 9.75 -4.97
C ARG A 360 0.41 9.60 -5.85
#